data_AF-A0A972CPB5-F1
#
_entry.id   AF-A0A972CPB5-F1
#
_cell.length_a   1.000
_cell.length_b   1.000
_cell.length_c   1.000
_cell.angle_alpha   90.00
_cell.angle_beta   90.00
_cell.angle_gamma   90.00
#
_symmetry.space_group_name_H-M   'P 1'
#
loop_
_entity.id
_entity.type
_entity.pdbx_description
1 polymer ?
#
loop_
_entity_poly.entity_id
_entity_poly.type
_entity_poly.pdbx_seq_one_letter_code
_entity_poly.pdbx_strand_id
1 'polypeptide(L)'
;MKAKCLTITYLTKASYASLNGSDKEADNISSIKKIQMADGSEYPYKSSQAIRRDLREQLAVMGEKISETETAKQTKGAATTQGKPQEYIDDDLFGFMLADKETVKRTSPVRVSPLISLEPYRGELDFATNYMGVKAGGNPNIFESEIHSGFYRGTILIELDRVGVADAQTYELNLDNSERKRRITVLLDAIQNLWGVGRQSRFLADISPKFICAALLSVKNPIFLECVKVKQEMVEMPLIESTIKDFSNIIIKHVLGERKGFFPKDTDKALPMGEAFDVIKSWLDDIYK
;
A
#
# COMPACT_ATOMS: atom_id res chain seq x y z
N MET A 1 -15.66 -20.22 -8.43
CA MET A 1 -15.79 -19.00 -7.61
C MET A 1 -16.26 -17.86 -8.51
N LYS A 2 -17.43 -17.25 -8.23
CA LYS A 2 -18.01 -16.14 -9.03
C LYS A 2 -17.21 -14.85 -8.85
N ALA A 3 -16.67 -14.63 -7.65
CA ALA A 3 -15.71 -13.57 -7.35
C ALA A 3 -14.28 -14.03 -7.60
N LYS A 4 -13.48 -13.16 -8.20
CA LYS A 4 -12.07 -13.41 -8.57
C LYS A 4 -11.11 -12.43 -7.92
N CYS A 5 -11.58 -11.23 -7.63
CA CYS A 5 -10.71 -10.12 -7.28
C CYS A 5 -11.43 -9.18 -6.30
N LEU A 6 -10.69 -8.68 -5.31
CA LEU A 6 -11.06 -7.54 -4.49
C LEU A 6 -10.09 -6.40 -4.81
N THR A 7 -10.60 -5.24 -5.18
CA THR A 7 -9.78 -4.03 -5.36
C THR A 7 -10.20 -2.98 -4.35
N ILE A 8 -9.21 -2.26 -3.79
CA ILE A 8 -9.39 -1.15 -2.86
C ILE A 8 -8.49 -0.02 -3.34
N THR A 9 -9.08 1.06 -3.84
CA THR A 9 -8.38 2.32 -4.07
C THR A 9 -8.67 3.24 -2.90
N TYR A 10 -7.65 3.87 -2.35
CA TYR A 10 -7.78 4.71 -1.16
C TYR A 10 -7.09 6.06 -1.34
N LEU A 11 -7.62 7.05 -0.62
CA LEU A 11 -6.98 8.35 -0.41
C LEU A 11 -6.42 8.42 1.00
N THR A 12 -5.25 9.02 1.14
CA THR A 12 -4.75 9.54 2.42
C THR A 12 -4.31 10.99 2.23
N LYS A 13 -4.23 11.76 3.32
CA LYS A 13 -3.68 13.12 3.33
C LYS A 13 -2.46 13.12 4.24
N ALA A 14 -1.38 13.73 3.78
CA ALA A 14 -0.24 14.02 4.63
C ALA A 14 -0.05 15.54 4.68
N SER A 15 -0.08 16.13 5.87
CA SER A 15 0.08 17.58 6.04
C SER A 15 1.54 18.02 6.07
N TYR A 16 2.45 17.12 6.44
CA TYR A 16 3.89 17.35 6.51
C TYR A 16 4.59 16.00 6.37
N ALA A 17 5.13 15.70 5.18
CA ALA A 17 5.64 14.37 4.92
C ALA A 17 6.85 14.29 4.01
N SER A 18 7.70 13.34 4.36
CA SER A 18 8.75 12.77 3.51
C SER A 18 8.55 11.24 3.47
N LEU A 19 7.50 10.80 2.76
CA LEU A 19 7.00 9.42 2.82
C LEU A 19 7.97 8.35 2.30
N ASN A 20 8.80 8.70 1.31
CA ASN A 20 9.77 7.79 0.71
C ASN A 20 10.99 8.56 0.22
N GLY A 21 12.14 8.32 0.85
CA GLY A 21 13.40 8.89 0.40
C GLY A 21 13.83 8.38 -0.98
N SER A 22 14.40 9.28 -1.78
CA SER A 22 15.19 8.95 -2.96
C SER A 22 16.66 8.72 -2.59
N ASP A 23 17.47 8.35 -3.58
CA ASP A 23 18.92 8.45 -3.43
C ASP A 23 19.35 9.92 -3.31
N LYS A 24 20.53 10.17 -2.76
CA LYS A 24 21.02 11.54 -2.56
C LYS A 24 21.32 12.19 -3.90
N GLU A 25 20.64 13.29 -4.19
CA GLU A 25 20.94 14.15 -5.34
C GLU A 25 22.08 15.11 -5.05
N ALA A 26 22.27 15.47 -3.77
CA ALA A 26 23.40 16.24 -3.25
C ALA A 26 23.75 15.76 -1.83
N ASP A 27 24.99 15.97 -1.40
CA ASP A 27 25.52 15.40 -0.15
C ASP A 27 24.69 15.75 1.10
N ASN A 28 24.11 16.96 1.12
CA ASN A 28 23.34 17.53 2.23
C ASN A 28 21.82 17.62 1.99
N ILE A 29 21.32 17.15 0.83
CA ILE A 29 19.88 17.18 0.53
C ILE A 29 19.32 15.77 0.62
N SER A 30 18.29 15.61 1.44
CA SER A 30 17.50 14.39 1.52
C SER A 30 16.26 14.48 0.64
N SER A 31 16.40 14.06 -0.61
CA SER A 31 15.31 14.10 -1.60
C SER A 31 14.22 13.06 -1.33
N ILE A 32 12.99 13.36 -1.75
CA ILE A 32 11.86 12.42 -1.82
C ILE A 32 11.72 11.87 -3.23
N LYS A 33 11.13 10.68 -3.36
CA LYS A 33 10.86 10.11 -4.69
C LYS A 33 9.76 10.89 -5.40
N LYS A 34 10.02 11.28 -6.65
CA LYS A 34 9.12 12.05 -7.52
C LYS A 34 9.01 11.40 -8.91
N ILE A 35 7.90 11.62 -9.59
CA ILE A 35 7.71 11.28 -11.01
C ILE A 35 7.22 12.51 -11.76
N GLN A 36 7.67 12.71 -13.00
CA GLN A 36 7.14 13.77 -13.86
C GLN A 36 5.87 13.28 -14.58
N MET A 37 4.78 14.04 -14.49
CA MET A 37 3.54 13.76 -15.22
C MET A 37 3.47 14.55 -16.54
N ALA A 38 2.43 14.29 -17.34
CA ALA A 38 2.26 14.90 -18.67
C ALA A 38 2.11 16.43 -18.65
N ASP A 39 1.75 17.00 -17.50
CA ASP A 39 1.71 18.45 -17.26
C ASP A 39 3.11 19.07 -17.03
N GLY A 40 4.16 18.24 -17.04
CA GLY A 40 5.54 18.63 -16.79
C GLY A 40 5.91 18.79 -15.31
N SER A 41 4.94 18.68 -14.41
CA SER A 41 5.16 18.83 -12.97
C SER A 41 5.65 17.54 -12.32
N GLU A 42 6.39 17.67 -11.24
CA GLU A 42 6.85 16.53 -10.44
C GLU A 42 5.84 16.20 -9.34
N TYR A 43 5.53 14.92 -9.15
CA TYR A 43 4.60 14.44 -8.16
C TYR A 43 5.29 13.48 -7.20
N PRO A 44 5.29 13.76 -5.88
CA PRO A 44 5.84 12.85 -4.90
C PRO A 44 5.12 11.50 -4.89
N TYR A 45 5.84 10.42 -4.64
CA TYR A 45 5.23 9.11 -4.46
C TYR A 45 5.96 8.27 -3.40
N LYS A 46 5.21 7.38 -2.75
CA LYS A 46 5.77 6.25 -2.01
C LYS A 46 5.68 4.99 -2.85
N SER A 47 6.80 4.31 -3.02
CA SER A 47 6.89 3.22 -4.00
C SER A 47 6.08 2.00 -3.55
N SER A 48 5.62 1.19 -4.49
CA SER A 48 4.87 -0.04 -4.17
C SER A 48 5.66 -1.00 -3.29
N GLN A 49 6.99 -1.04 -3.43
CA GLN A 49 7.86 -1.82 -2.55
C GLN A 49 7.82 -1.31 -1.10
N ALA A 50 7.78 0.01 -0.91
CA ALA A 50 7.70 0.61 0.42
C ALA A 50 6.32 0.35 1.06
N ILE A 51 5.22 0.47 0.31
CA ILE A 51 3.87 0.13 0.82
C ILE A 51 3.74 -1.36 1.14
N ARG A 52 4.35 -2.25 0.35
CA ARG A 52 4.37 -3.69 0.66
C ARG A 52 5.17 -3.98 1.93
N ARG A 53 6.29 -3.28 2.14
CA ARG A 53 7.04 -3.36 3.38
C ARG A 53 6.22 -2.86 4.57
N ASP A 54 5.55 -1.72 4.44
CA ASP A 54 4.64 -1.17 5.46
C ASP A 54 3.57 -2.21 5.85
N LEU A 55 2.89 -2.82 4.87
CA LEU A 55 1.90 -3.86 5.12
C LEU A 55 2.50 -5.08 5.82
N ARG A 56 3.67 -5.55 5.38
CA ARG A 56 4.37 -6.68 6.02
C ARG A 56 4.75 -6.39 7.47
N GLU A 57 5.26 -5.19 7.77
CA GLU A 57 5.56 -4.78 9.14
C GLU A 57 4.28 -4.63 9.97
N GLN A 58 3.19 -4.13 9.39
CA GLN A 58 1.90 -4.03 10.07
C GLN A 58 1.33 -5.42 10.42
N LEU A 59 1.43 -6.39 9.51
CA LEU A 59 1.06 -7.78 9.81
C LEU A 59 1.89 -8.35 10.97
N ALA A 60 3.19 -8.05 11.03
CA ALA A 60 4.05 -8.46 12.14
C ALA A 60 3.60 -7.85 13.49
N VAL A 61 3.28 -6.55 13.49
CA VAL A 61 2.76 -5.84 14.69
C VAL A 61 1.44 -6.44 15.16
N MET A 62 0.60 -6.91 14.22
CA MET A 62 -0.65 -7.60 14.51
C MET A 62 -0.47 -9.06 14.96
N GLY A 63 0.78 -9.55 15.08
CA GLY A 63 1.11 -10.87 15.61
C GLY A 63 1.21 -11.98 14.57
N GLU A 64 1.19 -11.67 13.27
CA GLU A 64 1.39 -12.68 12.24
C GLU A 64 2.84 -13.18 12.20
N LYS A 65 3.01 -14.46 11.88
CA LYS A 65 4.32 -15.06 11.62
C LYS A 65 4.79 -14.60 10.24
N ILE A 66 5.84 -13.79 10.22
CA ILE A 66 6.43 -13.24 8.99
C ILE A 66 7.74 -13.96 8.66
N SER A 67 7.93 -14.24 7.37
CA SER A 67 9.11 -14.91 6.84
C SER A 67 10.37 -14.07 7.07
N GLU A 68 11.37 -14.59 7.78
CA GLU A 68 12.61 -13.84 8.03
C GLU A 68 13.39 -13.62 6.73
N THR A 69 14.15 -12.52 6.67
CA THR A 69 15.09 -12.31 5.56
C THR A 69 16.33 -13.18 5.78
N GLU A 70 16.53 -14.17 4.92
CA GLU A 70 17.74 -14.98 4.91
C GLU A 70 18.79 -14.29 4.03
N THR A 71 20.03 -14.21 4.54
CA THR A 71 21.16 -13.74 3.73
C THR A 71 21.31 -14.66 2.54
N ALA A 72 21.43 -14.08 1.34
CA ALA A 72 21.59 -14.88 0.13
C ALA A 72 22.79 -15.83 0.27
N LYS A 73 22.59 -17.11 -0.08
CA LYS A 73 23.67 -18.11 -0.08
C LYS A 73 24.78 -17.78 -1.09
N GLN A 74 24.51 -16.91 -2.06
CA GLN A 74 25.48 -16.42 -3.04
C GLN A 74 26.09 -15.08 -2.61
N THR A 75 27.39 -14.92 -2.83
CA THR A 75 28.21 -13.76 -2.42
C THR A 75 27.75 -12.39 -2.97
N LYS A 76 26.77 -12.36 -3.89
CA LYS A 76 26.13 -11.16 -4.46
C LYS A 76 24.59 -11.30 -4.59
N GLY A 77 23.97 -12.29 -3.94
CA GLY A 77 22.53 -12.47 -4.04
C GLY A 77 21.77 -11.43 -3.19
N ALA A 78 20.58 -11.03 -3.66
CA ALA A 78 19.68 -10.21 -2.86
C ALA A 78 19.14 -11.02 -1.68
N ALA A 79 18.99 -10.39 -0.51
CA ALA A 79 18.29 -11.03 0.62
C ALA A 79 16.87 -11.42 0.18
N THR A 80 16.47 -12.66 0.47
CA THR A 80 15.15 -13.19 0.14
C THR A 80 14.42 -13.58 1.40
N THR A 81 13.10 -13.68 1.33
CA THR A 81 12.30 -14.35 2.35
C THR A 81 12.60 -15.86 2.33
N GLN A 82 12.06 -16.60 3.29
CA GLN A 82 12.26 -18.05 3.41
C GLN A 82 11.52 -18.86 2.34
N GLY A 83 10.57 -18.24 1.62
CA GLY A 83 9.84 -18.89 0.52
C GLY A 83 8.95 -20.05 0.95
N LYS A 84 8.34 -19.96 2.15
CA LYS A 84 7.47 -21.00 2.72
C LYS A 84 6.05 -20.44 2.91
N PRO A 85 5.27 -20.27 1.82
CA PRO A 85 3.98 -19.59 1.89
C PRO A 85 2.91 -20.38 2.66
N GLN A 86 3.09 -21.69 2.86
CA GLN A 86 2.24 -22.49 3.75
C GLN A 86 2.36 -21.99 5.20
N GLU A 87 3.58 -21.65 5.66
CA GLU A 87 3.86 -21.22 7.03
C GLU A 87 3.74 -19.70 7.22
N TYR A 88 4.19 -18.92 6.24
CA TYR A 88 4.32 -17.47 6.35
C TYR A 88 3.32 -16.74 5.45
N ILE A 89 2.50 -15.89 6.08
CA ILE A 89 1.45 -15.15 5.39
C ILE A 89 2.03 -14.17 4.35
N ASP A 90 3.19 -13.55 4.62
CA ASP A 90 3.82 -12.61 3.70
C ASP A 90 4.36 -13.31 2.45
N ASP A 91 4.92 -14.51 2.58
CA ASP A 91 5.33 -15.30 1.41
C ASP A 91 4.14 -15.68 0.52
N ASP A 92 2.96 -15.95 1.10
CA ASP A 92 1.74 -16.22 0.33
C ASP A 92 1.21 -14.94 -0.34
N LEU A 93 0.98 -13.87 0.43
CA LEU A 93 0.34 -12.65 -0.04
C LEU A 93 1.25 -11.82 -0.97
N PHE A 94 2.51 -11.69 -0.59
CA PHE A 94 3.50 -10.87 -1.29
C PHE A 94 4.37 -11.69 -2.24
N GLY A 95 4.43 -13.01 -2.12
CA GLY A 95 5.24 -13.83 -3.02
C GLY A 95 6.73 -13.62 -2.80
N PHE A 96 7.52 -14.43 -3.49
CA PHE A 96 8.96 -14.52 -3.30
C PHE A 96 9.63 -15.07 -4.56
N MET A 97 10.95 -14.95 -4.61
CA MET A 97 11.78 -15.53 -5.67
C MET A 97 13.12 -15.95 -5.06
N LEU A 98 13.35 -17.26 -4.99
CA LEU A 98 14.59 -17.86 -4.54
C LEU A 98 15.41 -18.26 -5.78
N ALA A 99 16.47 -17.51 -6.05
CA ALA A 99 17.37 -17.76 -7.17
C ALA A 99 18.52 -18.69 -6.72
N ASP A 100 18.29 -19.99 -6.81
CA ASP A 100 19.32 -21.03 -6.66
C ASP A 100 19.48 -21.79 -7.99
N LYS A 101 20.05 -23.02 -7.97
CA LYS A 101 20.14 -23.90 -9.15
C LYS A 101 18.80 -24.12 -9.84
N GLU A 102 17.73 -24.27 -9.06
CA GLU A 102 16.35 -24.25 -9.53
C GLU A 102 15.66 -23.02 -8.91
N THR A 103 14.98 -22.24 -9.74
CA THR A 103 14.29 -21.03 -9.27
C THR A 103 12.94 -21.40 -8.69
N VAL A 104 12.76 -21.18 -7.39
CA VAL A 104 11.45 -21.27 -6.73
C VAL A 104 10.83 -19.89 -6.68
N LYS A 105 9.66 -19.72 -7.29
CA LYS A 105 9.01 -18.42 -7.42
C LYS A 105 7.52 -18.53 -7.18
N ARG A 106 6.99 -17.61 -6.37
CA ARG A 106 5.56 -17.34 -6.25
C ARG A 106 5.27 -15.92 -6.71
N THR A 107 4.36 -15.76 -7.66
CA THR A 107 3.94 -14.42 -8.06
C THR A 107 2.94 -13.89 -7.04
N SER A 108 3.14 -12.68 -6.52
CA SER A 108 2.25 -12.07 -5.53
C SER A 108 0.77 -12.08 -5.98
N PRO A 109 -0.17 -12.63 -5.19
CA PRO A 109 -1.61 -12.44 -5.37
C PRO A 109 -2.09 -11.07 -4.87
N VAL A 110 -1.32 -10.36 -4.04
CA VAL A 110 -1.62 -9.00 -3.58
C VAL A 110 -0.77 -7.97 -4.33
N ARG A 111 -1.39 -7.31 -5.31
CA ARG A 111 -0.75 -6.28 -6.14
C ARG A 111 -0.98 -4.91 -5.53
N VAL A 112 0.08 -4.12 -5.44
CA VAL A 112 0.06 -2.81 -4.77
C VAL A 112 0.60 -1.78 -5.75
N SER A 113 -0.16 -0.72 -6.00
CA SER A 113 0.33 0.44 -6.77
C SER A 113 1.26 1.28 -5.90
N PRO A 114 2.09 2.15 -6.50
CA PRO A 114 2.66 3.27 -5.76
C PRO A 114 1.54 4.13 -5.14
N LEU A 115 1.85 4.77 -4.02
CA LEU A 115 1.01 5.79 -3.39
C LEU A 115 1.45 7.15 -3.95
N ILE A 116 0.71 7.67 -4.92
CA ILE A 116 1.10 8.83 -5.75
C ILE A 116 0.35 10.07 -5.25
N SER A 117 1.07 11.19 -5.12
CA SER A 117 0.45 12.49 -4.82
C SER A 117 -0.51 12.92 -5.93
N LEU A 118 -1.63 13.52 -5.54
CA LEU A 118 -2.56 14.18 -6.46
C LEU A 118 -2.21 15.66 -6.66
N GLU A 119 -1.20 16.15 -5.95
CA GLU A 119 -0.72 17.53 -5.99
C GLU A 119 0.78 17.54 -6.33
N PRO A 120 1.24 18.53 -7.11
CA PRO A 120 2.64 18.61 -7.49
C PRO A 120 3.52 18.99 -6.30
N TYR A 121 4.76 18.55 -6.34
CA TYR A 121 5.83 19.05 -5.50
C TYR A 121 6.10 20.52 -5.82
N ARG A 122 6.28 21.36 -4.78
CA ARG A 122 6.41 22.81 -4.95
C ARG A 122 7.79 23.31 -4.51
N GLY A 123 8.74 22.40 -4.28
CA GLY A 123 10.11 22.71 -3.90
C GLY A 123 10.30 22.95 -2.40
N GLU A 124 9.42 22.43 -1.55
CA GLU A 124 9.48 22.66 -0.11
C GLU A 124 10.65 21.91 0.57
N LEU A 125 11.42 22.64 1.38
CA LEU A 125 12.57 22.14 2.13
C LEU A 125 12.40 22.38 3.64
N ASP A 126 12.69 21.35 4.43
CA ASP A 126 12.90 21.42 5.88
C ASP A 126 14.40 21.56 6.16
N PHE A 127 14.79 22.63 6.87
CA PHE A 127 16.18 22.88 7.26
C PHE A 127 16.42 22.37 8.68
N ALA A 128 17.40 21.49 8.83
CA ALA A 128 17.77 20.92 10.11
C ALA A 128 19.27 20.97 10.34
N THR A 129 19.67 20.83 11.60
CA THR A 129 21.08 20.83 12.02
C THR A 129 21.47 19.47 12.56
N ASN A 130 22.65 18.96 12.18
CA ASN A 130 23.23 17.75 12.77
C ASN A 130 24.62 18.04 13.37
N TYR A 131 24.91 17.41 14.50
CA TYR A 131 26.22 17.51 15.17
C TYR A 131 27.14 16.33 14.82
N MET A 132 26.78 15.52 13.82
CA MET A 132 27.54 14.31 13.50
C MET A 132 28.92 14.71 12.97
N GLY A 133 29.98 14.25 13.64
CA GLY A 133 31.36 14.63 13.31
C GLY A 133 31.80 16.01 13.83
N VAL A 134 30.95 16.74 14.56
CA VAL A 134 31.29 18.04 15.15
C VAL A 134 31.89 17.85 16.54
N LYS A 135 33.03 18.51 16.81
CA LYS A 135 33.67 18.49 18.14
C LYS A 135 32.80 19.20 19.17
N ALA A 136 32.96 18.85 20.46
CA ALA A 136 32.28 19.54 21.55
C ALA A 136 32.54 21.06 21.49
N GLY A 137 31.48 21.87 21.54
CA GLY A 137 31.54 23.33 21.39
C GLY A 137 31.57 23.83 19.93
N GLY A 138 31.54 22.95 18.93
CA GLY A 138 31.45 23.33 17.52
C GLY A 138 30.02 23.61 17.05
N ASN A 139 29.89 24.25 15.89
CA ASN A 139 28.60 24.52 15.24
C ASN A 139 28.12 23.30 14.45
N PRO A 140 26.81 23.01 14.44
CA PRO A 140 26.27 21.89 13.68
C PRO A 140 26.27 22.16 12.18
N ASN A 141 26.29 21.08 11.40
CA ASN A 141 26.11 21.14 9.95
C ASN A 141 24.62 21.28 9.62
N ILE A 142 24.30 22.14 8.66
CA ILE A 142 22.95 22.26 8.12
C ILE A 142 22.75 21.18 7.04
N PHE A 143 21.56 20.60 7.02
CA PHE A 143 21.11 19.71 5.95
C PHE A 143 19.65 19.97 5.65
N GLU A 144 19.25 19.74 4.40
CA GLU A 144 17.88 19.91 3.94
C GLU A 144 17.16 18.57 3.77
N SER A 145 15.86 18.55 3.99
CA SER A 145 14.99 17.43 3.63
C SER A 145 13.83 17.94 2.80
N GLU A 146 13.61 17.36 1.63
CA GLU A 146 12.41 17.65 0.86
C GLU A 146 11.17 17.17 1.61
N ILE A 147 10.14 18.01 1.65
CA ILE A 147 8.88 17.73 2.32
C ILE A 147 7.72 18.04 1.38
N HIS A 148 6.58 17.43 1.63
CA HIS A 148 5.37 17.67 0.86
C HIS A 148 4.14 17.61 1.75
N SER A 149 3.10 18.34 1.34
CA SER A 149 1.76 18.27 1.91
C SER A 149 0.73 18.09 0.80
N GLY A 150 -0.22 17.17 0.98
CA GLY A 150 -1.28 16.94 -0.01
C GLY A 150 -1.96 15.59 0.14
N PHE A 151 -2.89 15.33 -0.79
CA PHE A 151 -3.56 14.04 -0.92
C PHE A 151 -2.76 13.06 -1.77
N TYR A 152 -2.76 11.79 -1.36
CA TYR A 152 -2.14 10.69 -2.08
C TYR A 152 -3.16 9.60 -2.36
N ARG A 153 -3.03 8.96 -3.52
CA ARG A 153 -3.88 7.88 -3.98
C ARG A 153 -3.07 6.60 -4.15
N GLY A 154 -3.54 5.52 -3.52
CA GLY A 154 -2.97 4.18 -3.63
C GLY A 154 -4.04 3.16 -3.98
N THR A 155 -3.65 2.03 -4.57
CA THR A 155 -4.57 0.94 -4.90
C THR A 155 -3.95 -0.41 -4.55
N ILE A 156 -4.77 -1.27 -3.96
CA ILE A 156 -4.45 -2.66 -3.65
C ILE A 156 -5.43 -3.55 -4.40
N LEU A 157 -4.92 -4.56 -5.09
CA LEU A 157 -5.69 -5.58 -5.78
C LEU A 157 -5.33 -6.95 -5.21
N ILE A 158 -6.33 -7.71 -4.77
CA ILE A 158 -6.19 -9.02 -4.15
C ILE A 158 -6.83 -10.05 -5.07
N GLU A 159 -6.02 -10.94 -5.64
CA GLU A 159 -6.47 -12.09 -6.42
C GLU A 159 -6.96 -13.20 -5.47
N LEU A 160 -8.22 -13.13 -5.06
CA LEU A 160 -8.84 -14.00 -4.05
C LEU A 160 -8.70 -15.50 -4.37
N ASP A 161 -8.78 -15.86 -5.65
CA ASP A 161 -8.66 -17.26 -6.07
C ASP A 161 -7.23 -17.83 -5.97
N ARG A 162 -6.21 -16.98 -5.80
CA ARG A 162 -4.79 -17.37 -5.70
C ARG A 162 -4.22 -17.35 -4.28
N VAL A 163 -4.83 -16.63 -3.35
CA VAL A 163 -4.41 -16.61 -1.94
C VAL A 163 -4.55 -18.01 -1.36
N GLY A 164 -3.48 -18.52 -0.75
CA GLY A 164 -3.43 -19.86 -0.16
C GLY A 164 -3.43 -21.03 -1.15
N VAL A 165 -3.19 -20.78 -2.44
CA VAL A 165 -3.14 -21.80 -3.50
C VAL A 165 -1.82 -21.68 -4.27
N ALA A 166 -1.11 -22.80 -4.42
CA ALA A 166 0.13 -22.87 -5.20
C ALA A 166 -0.10 -22.48 -6.68
N ASP A 167 0.83 -21.71 -7.24
CA ASP A 167 0.89 -21.36 -8.67
C ASP A 167 2.03 -22.06 -9.42
N ALA A 168 2.83 -22.87 -8.71
CA ALA A 168 3.87 -23.72 -9.25
C ALA A 168 4.04 -24.97 -8.37
N GLN A 169 4.65 -26.04 -8.92
CA GLN A 169 4.92 -27.29 -8.17
C GLN A 169 6.18 -27.23 -7.30
N THR A 170 6.94 -26.12 -7.36
CA THR A 170 8.26 -25.98 -6.72
C THR A 170 8.19 -25.59 -5.24
N TYR A 171 6.99 -25.41 -4.68
CA TYR A 171 6.77 -25.09 -3.27
C TYR A 171 5.41 -25.62 -2.81
N GLU A 172 5.25 -25.80 -1.50
CA GLU A 172 3.99 -26.22 -0.90
C GLU A 172 3.10 -25.00 -0.58
N LEU A 173 1.87 -25.04 -1.07
CA LEU A 173 0.82 -24.13 -0.64
C LEU A 173 -0.57 -24.70 -0.97
N ASN A 174 -1.27 -25.15 0.07
CA ASN A 174 -2.63 -25.61 -0.04
C ASN A 174 -3.35 -25.37 1.28
N LEU A 175 -3.94 -24.18 1.41
CA LEU A 175 -4.66 -23.77 2.60
C LEU A 175 -6.15 -24.06 2.45
N ASP A 176 -6.79 -24.46 3.55
CA ASP A 176 -8.24 -24.55 3.58
C ASP A 176 -8.90 -23.16 3.47
N ASN A 177 -10.21 -23.15 3.23
CA ASN A 177 -10.96 -21.91 3.07
C ASN A 177 -10.95 -21.04 4.33
N SER A 178 -10.86 -21.64 5.53
CA SER A 178 -10.82 -20.91 6.80
C SER A 178 -9.54 -20.08 6.91
N GLU A 179 -8.37 -20.68 6.66
CA GLU A 179 -7.09 -19.98 6.72
C GLU A 179 -6.95 -18.95 5.58
N ARG A 180 -7.44 -19.26 4.37
CA ARG A 180 -7.46 -18.30 3.25
C ARG A 180 -8.26 -17.05 3.59
N LYS A 181 -9.45 -17.23 4.18
CA LYS A 181 -10.30 -16.15 4.68
C LYS A 181 -9.59 -15.36 5.77
N ARG A 182 -8.97 -16.03 6.74
CA ARG A 182 -8.23 -15.39 7.84
C ARG A 182 -7.11 -14.49 7.31
N ARG A 183 -6.28 -14.99 6.39
CA ARG A 183 -5.18 -14.21 5.80
C ARG A 183 -5.65 -12.92 5.12
N ILE A 184 -6.75 -13.00 4.37
CA ILE A 184 -7.32 -11.80 3.72
C ILE A 184 -7.96 -10.88 4.76
N THR A 185 -8.62 -11.42 5.78
CA THR A 185 -9.21 -10.63 6.87
C THR A 185 -8.14 -9.80 7.59
N VAL A 186 -7.04 -10.44 8.01
CA VAL A 186 -5.93 -9.75 8.69
C VAL A 186 -5.23 -8.75 7.75
N LEU A 187 -5.11 -9.07 6.46
CA LEU A 187 -4.63 -8.10 5.47
C LEU A 187 -5.55 -6.88 5.37
N LEU A 188 -6.87 -7.06 5.39
CA LEU A 188 -7.83 -5.95 5.37
C LEU A 188 -7.70 -5.07 6.61
N ASP A 189 -7.53 -5.69 7.78
CA ASP A 189 -7.28 -4.95 9.03
C ASP A 189 -5.94 -4.20 8.97
N ALA A 190 -4.90 -4.76 8.34
CA ALA A 190 -3.62 -4.09 8.09
C ALA A 190 -3.74 -2.93 7.09
N ILE A 191 -4.60 -3.03 6.08
CA ILE A 191 -4.90 -1.94 5.13
C ILE A 191 -5.67 -0.82 5.83
N GLN A 192 -6.67 -1.15 6.64
CA GLN A 192 -7.45 -0.19 7.42
C GLN A 192 -6.55 0.61 8.38
N ASN A 193 -5.58 -0.05 8.99
CA ASN A 193 -4.63 0.52 9.95
C ASN A 193 -3.24 0.73 9.32
N LEU A 194 -3.18 1.04 8.02
CA LEU A 194 -1.91 1.10 7.30
C LEU A 194 -0.95 2.13 7.96
N TRP A 195 0.22 1.64 8.32
CA TRP A 195 1.27 2.39 8.99
C TRP A 195 2.54 2.47 8.14
N GLY A 196 3.06 3.68 7.94
CA GLY A 196 4.30 3.87 7.20
C GLY A 196 5.51 3.71 8.11
N VAL A 197 6.55 2.98 7.69
CA VAL A 197 7.70 2.70 8.59
C VAL A 197 8.88 3.65 8.36
N GLY A 198 8.98 4.20 7.15
CA GLY A 198 10.07 5.08 6.75
C GLY A 198 10.00 6.48 7.36
N ARG A 199 11.13 6.95 7.91
CA ARG A 199 11.36 8.33 8.38
C ARG A 199 10.37 8.85 9.45
N GLN A 200 9.67 7.95 10.14
CA GLN A 200 8.64 8.32 11.13
C GLN A 200 9.17 9.09 12.34
N SER A 201 10.43 8.86 12.75
CA SER A 201 11.04 9.55 13.90
C SER A 201 11.07 11.08 13.76
N ARG A 202 11.05 11.60 12.52
CA ARG A 202 11.02 13.05 12.25
C ARG A 202 9.67 13.54 11.77
N PHE A 203 8.99 12.78 10.90
CA PHE A 203 7.83 13.29 10.17
C PHE A 203 6.48 12.84 10.74
N LEU A 204 6.42 11.72 11.45
CA LEU A 204 5.19 11.13 11.97
C LEU A 204 3.99 11.21 11.00
N ALA A 205 4.13 10.65 9.79
CA ALA A 205 3.12 10.78 8.74
C ALA A 205 2.11 9.62 8.79
N ASP A 206 0.82 9.98 8.86
CA ASP A 206 -0.31 9.04 8.80
C ASP A 206 -0.68 8.73 7.34
N ILE A 207 -0.47 7.47 6.94
CA ILE A 207 -0.82 6.98 5.59
C ILE A 207 -2.08 6.09 5.58
N SER A 208 -2.80 6.00 6.71
CA SER A 208 -4.04 5.22 6.79
C SER A 208 -5.13 5.80 5.88
N PRO A 209 -6.03 4.96 5.33
CA PRO A 209 -7.11 5.42 4.47
C PRO A 209 -8.00 6.49 5.13
N LYS A 210 -8.33 7.53 4.37
CA LYS A 210 -9.31 8.57 4.70
C LYS A 210 -10.57 8.45 3.85
N PHE A 211 -10.43 7.94 2.65
CA PHE A 211 -11.53 7.51 1.78
C PHE A 211 -11.13 6.23 1.05
N ILE A 212 -12.08 5.33 0.79
CA ILE A 212 -11.88 4.11 -0.01
C ILE A 212 -13.00 3.92 -1.03
N CYS A 213 -12.63 3.41 -2.21
CA CYS A 213 -13.51 2.74 -3.15
C CYS A 213 -13.11 1.26 -3.21
N ALA A 214 -13.98 0.37 -2.74
CA ALA A 214 -13.74 -1.06 -2.77
C ALA A 214 -14.77 -1.77 -3.67
N ALA A 215 -14.31 -2.74 -4.46
CA ALA A 215 -15.20 -3.59 -5.26
C ALA A 215 -14.75 -5.05 -5.28
N LEU A 216 -15.74 -5.94 -5.16
CA LEU A 216 -15.63 -7.35 -5.44
C LEU A 216 -16.00 -7.61 -6.90
N LEU A 217 -15.09 -8.22 -7.66
CA LEU A 217 -15.19 -8.32 -9.11
C LEU A 217 -15.13 -9.78 -9.59
N SER A 218 -15.83 -10.06 -10.69
CA SER A 218 -15.74 -11.34 -11.41
C SER A 218 -14.51 -11.42 -12.32
N VAL A 219 -13.82 -10.30 -12.57
CA VAL A 219 -12.60 -10.17 -13.38
C VAL A 219 -11.51 -9.46 -12.58
N LYS A 220 -10.24 -9.80 -12.83
CA LYS A 220 -9.07 -9.21 -12.15
C LYS A 220 -8.70 -7.86 -12.77
N ASN A 221 -9.43 -6.80 -12.41
CA ASN A 221 -9.24 -5.45 -12.94
C ASN A 221 -9.27 -4.40 -11.80
N PRO A 222 -8.25 -3.54 -11.61
CA PRO A 222 -8.27 -2.48 -10.60
C PRO A 222 -9.08 -1.26 -11.09
N ILE A 223 -10.41 -1.41 -11.20
CA ILE A 223 -11.30 -0.43 -11.88
C ILE A 223 -11.22 1.00 -11.34
N PHE A 224 -10.82 1.20 -10.08
CA PHE A 224 -10.76 2.52 -9.44
C PHE A 224 -9.37 3.16 -9.45
N LEU A 225 -8.35 2.47 -9.97
CA LEU A 225 -6.94 2.88 -9.90
C LEU A 225 -6.71 4.33 -10.32
N GLU A 226 -7.37 4.78 -11.39
CA GLU A 226 -7.24 6.13 -11.94
C GLU A 226 -8.45 7.06 -11.67
N CYS A 227 -9.42 6.60 -10.90
CA CYS A 227 -10.75 7.23 -10.80
C CYS A 227 -10.96 8.03 -9.51
N VAL A 228 -10.19 7.75 -8.45
CA VAL A 228 -10.36 8.42 -7.16
C VAL A 228 -9.49 9.67 -7.12
N LYS A 229 -10.12 10.84 -7.18
CA LYS A 229 -9.47 12.16 -7.23
C LYS A 229 -10.03 13.08 -6.16
N VAL A 230 -9.28 14.16 -5.90
CA VAL A 230 -9.68 15.22 -4.98
C VAL A 230 -9.67 16.55 -5.72
N LYS A 231 -10.71 17.36 -5.52
CA LYS A 231 -10.81 18.73 -6.01
C LYS A 231 -11.31 19.62 -4.88
N GLN A 232 -10.59 20.71 -4.60
CA GLN A 232 -10.88 21.61 -3.48
C GLN A 232 -11.03 20.85 -2.14
N GLU A 233 -10.08 19.94 -1.87
CA GLU A 233 -10.09 19.06 -0.70
C GLU A 233 -11.32 18.16 -0.54
N MET A 234 -12.14 17.97 -1.58
CA MET A 234 -13.29 17.05 -1.58
C MET A 234 -13.11 15.93 -2.61
N VAL A 235 -13.69 14.76 -2.34
CA VAL A 235 -13.65 13.62 -3.25
C VAL A 235 -14.50 13.89 -4.50
N GLU A 236 -13.94 13.64 -5.69
CA GLU A 236 -14.67 13.78 -6.96
C GLU A 236 -15.58 12.57 -7.24
N MET A 237 -16.82 12.65 -6.77
CA MET A 237 -17.82 11.58 -6.90
C MET A 237 -18.26 11.25 -8.34
N PRO A 238 -18.44 12.20 -9.28
CA PRO A 238 -18.97 11.87 -10.60
C PRO A 238 -18.16 10.82 -11.36
N LEU A 239 -16.83 10.87 -11.27
CA LEU A 239 -15.95 9.89 -11.92
C LEU A 239 -16.09 8.50 -11.28
N ILE A 240 -16.15 8.42 -9.95
CA ILE A 240 -16.36 7.17 -9.22
C ILE A 240 -17.69 6.52 -9.62
N GLU A 241 -18.75 7.32 -9.71
CA GLU A 241 -20.09 6.85 -10.09
C GLU A 241 -20.15 6.38 -11.54
N SER A 242 -19.50 7.10 -12.46
CA SER A 242 -19.36 6.66 -13.86
C SER A 242 -18.63 5.33 -13.93
N THR A 243 -17.52 5.16 -13.20
CA THR A 243 -16.76 3.90 -13.16
C THR A 243 -17.61 2.75 -12.63
N ILE A 244 -18.39 2.96 -11.56
CA ILE A 244 -19.30 1.92 -11.04
C ILE A 244 -20.31 1.50 -12.11
N LYS A 245 -20.84 2.46 -12.87
CA LYS A 245 -21.81 2.21 -13.95
C LYS A 245 -21.16 1.46 -15.13
N ASP A 246 -19.99 1.89 -15.58
CA ASP A 246 -19.31 1.31 -16.74
C ASP A 246 -18.87 -0.14 -16.49
N PHE A 247 -18.57 -0.49 -15.23
CA PHE A 247 -18.16 -1.83 -14.81
C PHE A 247 -19.28 -2.63 -14.12
N SER A 248 -20.54 -2.21 -14.22
CA SER A 248 -21.66 -2.84 -13.49
C SER A 248 -21.87 -4.32 -13.83
N ASN A 249 -21.45 -4.76 -15.01
CA ASN A 249 -21.51 -6.15 -15.45
C ASN A 249 -20.48 -7.07 -14.77
N ILE A 250 -19.37 -6.51 -14.27
CA ILE A 250 -18.31 -7.28 -13.59
C ILE A 250 -18.26 -7.02 -12.08
N ILE A 251 -18.87 -5.93 -11.60
CA ILE A 251 -19.03 -5.65 -10.18
C ILE A 251 -20.07 -6.59 -9.57
N ILE A 252 -19.65 -7.34 -8.55
CA ILE A 252 -20.52 -8.21 -7.76
C ILE A 252 -21.07 -7.44 -6.56
N LYS A 253 -20.18 -6.76 -5.82
CA LYS A 253 -20.48 -5.88 -4.68
C LYS A 253 -19.48 -4.72 -4.71
N HIS A 254 -19.87 -3.55 -4.22
CA HIS A 254 -18.95 -2.43 -4.01
C HIS A 254 -19.35 -1.66 -2.75
N VAL A 255 -18.42 -0.94 -2.16
CA VAL A 255 -18.66 -0.06 -1.02
C VAL A 255 -17.72 1.14 -1.11
N LEU A 256 -18.25 2.30 -0.70
CA LEU A 256 -17.47 3.50 -0.47
C LEU A 256 -17.33 3.68 1.05
N GLY A 257 -16.13 3.99 1.51
CA GLY A 257 -15.84 4.22 2.92
C GLY A 257 -15.15 5.55 3.13
N GLU A 258 -15.47 6.23 4.23
CA GLU A 258 -14.94 7.55 4.54
C GLU A 258 -14.69 7.67 6.06
N ARG A 259 -13.58 8.30 6.41
CA ARG A 259 -13.39 8.80 7.76
C ARG A 259 -14.26 10.06 7.93
N LYS A 260 -15.47 9.87 8.44
CA LYS A 260 -16.45 10.96 8.63
C LYS A 260 -15.87 12.11 9.44
N GLY A 261 -16.16 13.33 9.01
CA GLY A 261 -15.61 14.58 9.54
C GLY A 261 -14.19 14.90 9.08
N PHE A 262 -13.57 14.09 8.20
CA PHE A 262 -12.21 14.36 7.70
C PHE A 262 -12.20 15.37 6.55
N PHE A 263 -13.12 15.23 5.60
CA PHE A 263 -13.25 16.13 4.46
C PHE A 263 -14.09 17.35 4.86
N PRO A 264 -14.01 18.47 4.11
CA PRO A 264 -14.83 19.66 4.39
C PRO A 264 -16.35 19.37 4.42
N LYS A 265 -16.78 18.35 3.67
CA LYS A 265 -18.14 17.81 3.70
C LYS A 265 -18.08 16.31 3.53
N ASP A 266 -18.83 15.59 4.37
CA ASP A 266 -18.97 14.15 4.26
C ASP A 266 -19.67 13.74 2.95
N THR A 267 -19.22 12.63 2.36
CA THR A 267 -19.88 12.01 1.21
C THR A 267 -21.04 11.15 1.68
N ASP A 268 -22.27 11.54 1.35
CA ASP A 268 -23.50 10.84 1.80
C ASP A 268 -23.52 9.35 1.43
N LYS A 269 -22.97 8.98 0.27
CA LYS A 269 -22.92 7.59 -0.23
C LYS A 269 -21.83 6.73 0.42
N ALA A 270 -20.90 7.33 1.16
CA ALA A 270 -19.81 6.60 1.80
C ALA A 270 -20.18 6.23 3.24
N LEU A 271 -19.92 4.98 3.62
CA LEU A 271 -20.09 4.53 5.00
C LEU A 271 -18.95 5.05 5.89
N PRO A 272 -19.12 5.10 7.22
CA PRO A 272 -18.00 5.23 8.14
C PRO A 272 -16.92 4.18 7.85
N MET A 273 -15.64 4.58 7.92
CA MET A 273 -14.51 3.74 7.49
C MET A 273 -14.53 2.33 8.10
N GLY A 274 -14.81 2.21 9.41
CA GLY A 274 -14.89 0.90 10.07
C GLY A 274 -15.98 0.01 9.48
N GLU A 275 -17.18 0.55 9.32
CA GLU A 275 -18.32 -0.16 8.72
C GLU A 275 -18.03 -0.58 7.28
N ALA A 276 -17.35 0.27 6.50
CA ALA A 276 -16.95 -0.08 5.14
C ALA A 276 -16.01 -1.30 5.11
N PHE A 277 -15.02 -1.38 6.01
CA PHE A 277 -14.15 -2.55 6.12
C PHE A 277 -14.88 -3.78 6.65
N ASP A 278 -15.84 -3.64 7.55
CA ASP A 278 -16.68 -4.75 8.01
C ASP A 278 -17.55 -5.29 6.87
N VAL A 279 -18.11 -4.42 6.02
CA VAL A 279 -18.79 -4.82 4.78
C VAL A 279 -17.84 -5.59 3.86
N ILE A 280 -16.62 -5.11 3.63
CA ILE A 280 -15.64 -5.81 2.78
C ILE A 280 -15.30 -7.20 3.35
N LYS A 281 -15.07 -7.30 4.66
CA LYS A 281 -14.79 -8.57 5.36
C LYS A 281 -15.96 -9.55 5.25
N SER A 282 -17.21 -9.08 5.36
CA SER A 282 -18.40 -9.93 5.19
C SER A 282 -18.50 -10.58 3.81
N TRP A 283 -17.91 -9.97 2.76
CA TRP A 283 -17.89 -10.56 1.43
C TRP A 283 -17.10 -11.87 1.37
N LEU A 284 -16.13 -12.06 2.28
CA LEU A 284 -15.29 -13.26 2.32
C LEU A 284 -16.07 -14.50 2.78
N ASP A 285 -17.14 -14.33 3.55
CA ASP A 285 -18.02 -15.42 4.02
C ASP A 285 -18.66 -16.16 2.84
N ASP A 286 -19.05 -15.42 1.80
CA ASP A 286 -19.66 -15.98 0.59
C ASP A 286 -18.63 -16.70 -0.30
N ILE A 287 -17.35 -16.33 -0.18
CA ILE A 287 -16.26 -16.73 -1.08
C ILE A 287 -15.56 -17.99 -0.57
N TYR A 288 -15.30 -18.04 0.73
CA TYR A 288 -14.56 -19.10 1.41
C TYR A 288 -15.48 -19.89 2.35
N LYS A 289 -16.52 -20.50 1.77
CA LYS A 289 -17.44 -21.41 2.48
C LYS A 289 -16.81 -22.74 2.82
#